data_AF-A0A231H020-F1
#
_entry.id   AF-A0A231H020-F1
#
_cell.length_a   1.000
_cell.length_b   1.000
_cell.length_c   1.000
_cell.angle_alpha   90.00
_cell.angle_beta   90.00
_cell.angle_gamma   90.00
#
_symmetry.space_group_name_H-M   'P 1'
#
loop_
_entity.id
_entity.type
_entity.pdbx_description
1 polymer ?
#
loop_
_entity_poly.entity_id
_entity_poly.type
_entity_poly.pdbx_seq_one_letter_code
_entity_poly.pdbx_strand_id
1 'polypeptide(L)'
;MDARRVRRWSVVLQPGEALDYVAADWADTLVVVTRGELELECRSGRRARFAAGAVLAPAAIPVRRLLNPGPEPLMLSAVARRPHR
;
A
#
# COMPACT_ATOMS: atom_id res chain seq x y z
N MET A 1 -1.58 26.12 12.86
CA MET A 1 -1.17 24.90 12.11
C MET A 1 -2.11 23.80 12.53
N ASP A 2 -3.12 23.48 11.71
CA ASP A 2 -4.03 22.37 12.00
C ASP A 2 -3.22 21.07 12.08
N ALA A 3 -3.17 20.47 13.26
CA ALA A 3 -2.71 19.10 13.41
C ALA A 3 -3.74 18.19 12.75
N ARG A 4 -3.73 18.12 11.41
CA ARG A 4 -4.57 17.21 10.62
C ARG A 4 -4.44 15.82 11.22
N ARG A 5 -5.52 15.32 11.83
CA ARG A 5 -5.54 13.98 12.41
C ARG A 5 -5.38 12.97 11.28
N VAL A 6 -4.22 12.33 11.22
CA VAL A 6 -3.96 11.23 10.29
C VAL A 6 -4.42 9.91 10.92
N ARG A 7 -4.94 9.01 10.09
CA ARG A 7 -5.15 7.60 10.47
C ARG A 7 -3.94 6.82 9.96
N ARG A 8 -3.33 6.00 10.82
CA ARG A 8 -2.26 5.08 10.43
C ARG A 8 -2.66 3.65 10.76
N TRP A 9 -2.37 2.71 9.86
CA TRP A 9 -2.48 1.28 10.10
C TRP A 9 -1.37 0.53 9.38
N SER A 10 -1.18 -0.74 9.73
CA SER A 10 -0.19 -1.60 9.10
C SER A 10 -0.88 -2.74 8.37
N VAL A 11 -0.24 -3.21 7.31
CA VAL A 11 -0.61 -4.42 6.58
C VAL A 11 0.62 -5.32 6.56
N VAL A 12 0.43 -6.60 6.88
CA VAL A 12 1.48 -7.62 6.82
C VAL A 12 1.00 -8.69 5.84
N LEU A 13 1.83 -9.00 4.85
CA LEU A 13 1.60 -10.07 3.89
C LEU A 13 2.69 -11.13 4.07
N GLN A 14 2.32 -12.35 4.37
CA GLN A 14 3.22 -13.50 4.40
C GLN A 14 3.75 -13.81 2.99
N PRO A 15 4.83 -14.60 2.86
CA PRO A 15 5.35 -15.00 1.56
C PRO A 15 4.27 -15.57 0.64
N GLY A 16 4.14 -15.02 -0.56
CA GLY A 16 3.15 -15.43 -1.56
C GLY A 16 1.72 -14.90 -1.33
N GLU A 17 1.46 -14.21 -0.22
CA GLU A 17 0.14 -13.61 0.01
C GLU A 17 -0.10 -12.40 -0.89
N ALA A 18 -1.37 -12.18 -1.18
CA ALA A 18 -1.86 -11.04 -1.92
C ALA A 18 -3.06 -10.41 -1.21
N LEU A 19 -3.16 -9.09 -1.32
CA LEU A 19 -4.28 -8.30 -0.88
C LEU A 19 -4.97 -7.68 -2.09
N ASP A 20 -6.24 -8.00 -2.28
CA ASP A 20 -7.07 -7.37 -3.30
C ASP A 20 -7.29 -5.88 -2.97
N TYR A 21 -7.14 -5.05 -4.00
CA TYR A 21 -7.22 -3.60 -3.85
C TYR A 21 -8.65 -3.09 -4.03
N VAL A 22 -9.24 -2.61 -2.93
CA VAL A 22 -10.54 -1.93 -2.91
C VAL A 22 -10.33 -0.42 -2.80
N ALA A 23 -10.54 0.32 -3.88
CA ALA A 23 -10.18 1.74 -3.95
C ALA A 23 -10.72 2.61 -2.80
N ALA A 24 -11.92 2.30 -2.29
CA ALA A 24 -12.52 3.02 -1.17
C ALA A 24 -11.71 2.92 0.13
N ASP A 25 -11.06 1.77 0.38
CA ASP A 25 -10.29 1.53 1.61
C ASP A 25 -8.97 2.29 1.64
N TRP A 26 -8.50 2.72 0.47
CA TRP A 26 -7.18 3.32 0.25
C TRP A 26 -7.26 4.77 -0.27
N ALA A 27 -8.45 5.37 -0.27
CA ALA A 27 -8.65 6.77 -0.60
C ALA A 27 -7.78 7.66 0.31
N ASP A 28 -7.18 8.70 -0.24
CA ASP A 28 -6.29 9.64 0.47
C ASP A 28 -5.14 8.99 1.26
N THR A 29 -4.73 7.78 0.87
CA THR A 29 -3.73 6.98 1.58
C THR A 29 -2.38 6.97 0.88
N LEU A 30 -1.33 7.23 1.64
CA LEU A 30 0.04 6.91 1.27
C LEU A 30 0.45 5.59 1.91
N VAL A 31 1.15 4.76 1.14
CA VAL A 31 1.68 3.47 1.57
C VAL A 31 3.20 3.51 1.53
N VAL A 32 3.82 3.15 2.65
CA VAL A 32 5.27 3.00 2.75
C VAL A 32 5.58 1.52 2.86
N VAL A 33 6.49 1.03 2.01
CA VAL A 33 7.07 -0.30 2.18
C VAL A 33 8.08 -0.20 3.32
N THR A 34 7.76 -0.75 4.50
CA THR A 34 8.64 -0.64 5.67
C THR A 34 9.65 -1.77 5.73
N ARG A 35 9.31 -2.96 5.22
CA ARG A 35 10.21 -4.12 5.11
C ARG A 35 9.80 -5.02 3.95
N GLY A 36 10.78 -5.60 3.26
CA GLY A 36 10.56 -6.51 2.13
C GLY A 36 10.45 -5.78 0.80
N GLU A 37 9.89 -6.48 -0.19
CA GLU A 37 9.60 -5.96 -1.52
C GLU A 37 8.10 -6.13 -1.78
N LEU A 38 7.44 -5.07 -2.25
CA LEU A 38 6.05 -5.09 -2.68
C LEU A 38 6.02 -5.27 -4.19
N GLU A 39 5.27 -6.26 -4.69
CA GLU A 39 4.83 -6.29 -6.09
C GLU A 39 3.41 -5.73 -6.19
N LEU A 40 3.23 -4.69 -6.99
CA LEU A 40 1.92 -4.11 -7.29
C LEU A 40 1.48 -4.60 -8.67
N GLU A 41 0.29 -5.18 -8.74
CA GLU A 41 -0.34 -5.56 -9.99
C GLU A 41 -1.46 -4.57 -10.35
N CYS A 42 -1.37 -3.96 -11.53
CA CYS A 42 -2.41 -3.10 -12.09
C CYS A 42 -3.52 -3.91 -12.77
N ARG A 43 -4.69 -3.29 -12.96
CA ARG A 43 -5.84 -3.90 -13.68
C ARG A 43 -5.52 -4.29 -15.13
N SER A 44 -4.52 -3.66 -15.75
CA SER A 44 -4.01 -4.03 -17.07
C SER A 44 -3.10 -5.27 -17.06
N GLY A 45 -2.82 -5.86 -15.89
CA GLY A 45 -1.87 -6.95 -15.71
C GLY A 45 -0.41 -6.50 -15.60
N ARG A 46 -0.10 -5.22 -15.82
CA ARG A 46 1.25 -4.66 -15.60
C ARG A 46 1.63 -4.78 -14.13
N ARG A 47 2.89 -5.15 -13.88
CA ARG A 47 3.45 -5.30 -12.54
C ARG A 47 4.64 -4.38 -12.32
N ALA A 48 4.82 -3.91 -11.10
CA ALA A 48 5.97 -3.13 -10.67
C ALA A 48 6.36 -3.52 -9.25
N ARG A 49 7.66 -3.49 -8.96
CA ARG A 49 8.22 -3.86 -7.66
C ARG A 49 8.80 -2.66 -6.94
N PHE A 50 8.63 -2.65 -5.63
CA PHE A 50 9.02 -1.54 -4.77
C PHE A 50 9.67 -2.07 -3.49
N ALA A 51 10.94 -1.74 -3.28
CA ALA A 51 11.68 -2.14 -2.10
C ALA A 51 11.33 -1.29 -0.87
N ALA A 52 11.82 -1.71 0.29
CA ALA A 52 11.73 -0.96 1.53
C ALA A 52 12.19 0.50 1.36
N GLY A 53 11.45 1.44 1.96
CA GLY A 53 11.63 2.88 1.82
C GLY A 53 10.81 3.51 0.70
N ALA A 54 10.26 2.74 -0.24
CA ALA A 54 9.37 3.26 -1.26
C ALA A 54 8.07 3.83 -0.66
N VAL A 55 7.65 4.98 -1.19
CA VAL A 55 6.39 5.65 -0.83
C VAL A 55 5.49 5.69 -2.06
N LEU A 56 4.27 5.20 -1.90
CA LEU A 56 3.30 5.00 -2.98
C LEU A 56 2.00 5.71 -2.65
N ALA A 57 1.34 6.21 -3.70
CA ALA A 57 -0.06 6.64 -3.65
C ALA A 57 -0.89 5.67 -4.50
N PRO A 58 -1.39 4.56 -3.93
CA PRO A 58 -2.08 3.52 -4.70
C PRO A 58 -3.32 4.04 -5.43
N ALA A 59 -4.01 5.02 -4.84
CA ALA A 59 -5.20 5.63 -5.44
C ALA A 59 -4.91 6.41 -6.73
N ALA A 60 -3.64 6.73 -7.03
CA ALA A 60 -3.25 7.45 -8.24
C ALA A 60 -3.06 6.54 -9.47
N ILE A 61 -3.18 5.22 -9.30
CA ILE A 61 -2.97 4.22 -10.36
C ILE A 61 -4.04 3.12 -10.30
N PRO A 62 -4.34 2.41 -11.40
CA PRO A 62 -5.41 1.41 -11.45
C PRO A 62 -4.95 0.09 -10.82
N VAL A 63 -4.69 0.07 -9.51
CA VAL A 63 -4.24 -1.12 -8.77
C VAL A 63 -5.33 -2.20 -8.78
N ARG A 64 -4.88 -3.45 -8.91
CA ARG A 64 -5.69 -4.67 -8.73
C ARG A 64 -5.32 -5.37 -7.44
N ARG A 65 -4.02 -5.60 -7.19
CA ARG A 65 -3.51 -6.34 -6.03
C ARG A 65 -2.18 -5.81 -5.53
N LEU A 66 -1.95 -5.97 -4.24
CA LEU A 66 -0.66 -5.83 -3.57
C LEU A 66 -0.17 -7.22 -3.21
N LEU A 67 1.06 -7.59 -3.57
CA LEU A 67 1.57 -8.95 -3.39
C LEU A 67 2.92 -8.93 -2.69
N ASN A 68 3.17 -9.96 -1.90
CA ASN A 68 4.49 -10.29 -1.42
C ASN A 68 5.15 -11.35 -2.31
N PRO A 69 6.06 -10.97 -3.24
CA PRO A 69 6.80 -11.93 -4.06
C PRO A 69 7.98 -12.57 -3.32
N GLY A 70 8.35 -12.06 -2.14
CA GLY A 70 9.55 -12.44 -1.42
C GLY A 70 9.36 -13.64 -0.49
N PRO A 71 10.47 -14.23 -0.01
CA PRO A 71 10.45 -15.35 0.93
C PRO A 71 10.23 -14.92 2.40
N GLU A 72 10.24 -13.62 2.68
CA GLU A 72 10.08 -13.03 4.02
C GLU A 72 8.78 -12.23 4.11
N PRO A 73 8.21 -11.99 5.30
CA PRO A 73 7.03 -11.15 5.44
C PRO A 73 7.25 -9.72 4.92
N LEU A 74 6.31 -9.25 4.09
CA LEU A 74 6.22 -7.89 3.61
C LEU A 74 5.44 -7.05 4.62
N MET A 75 6.00 -5.92 5.01
CA MET A 75 5.34 -4.97 5.92
C MET A 75 5.09 -3.65 5.21
N LEU A 76 3.85 -3.19 5.28
CA LEU A 76 3.41 -1.92 4.74
C LEU A 76 2.84 -1.06 5.88
N SER A 77 3.21 0.22 5.89
CA SER A 77 2.54 1.22 6.73
C SER A 77 1.68 2.12 5.84
N ALA A 78 0.40 2.19 6.14
CA ALA A 78 -0.55 3.03 5.43
C ALA A 78 -0.93 4.24 6.30
N VAL A 79 -0.91 5.42 5.70
CA VAL A 79 -1.27 6.69 6.35
C VAL A 79 -2.30 7.40 5.50
N ALA A 80 -3.49 7.60 6.05
CA ALA A 80 -4.56 8.35 5.40
C ALA A 80 -4.80 9.68 6.12
N ARG A 81 -5.11 10.73 5.36
CA ARG A 81 -5.68 11.95 5.94
C ARG A 81 -7.13 11.69 6.33
N ARG A 82 -7.56 12.09 7.53
CA ARG A 82 -9.00 12.18 7.79
C ARG A 82 -9.56 13.37 7.02
N PRO A 83 -10.70 13.22 6.31
CA PRO A 83 -11.37 14.37 5.74
C PRO A 83 -11.73 15.34 6.87
N HIS A 84 -11.48 16.62 6.65
CA HIS A 84 -12.07 17.67 7.47
C HIS A 84 -13.58 17.60 7.22
N ARG A 85 -14.34 17.31 8.29
CA ARG A 85 -15.80 17.25 8.24
C ARG A 85 -16.38 18.65 8.13
#